data_AF-A0A4D7B0R5-F1
#
_entry.id   AF-A0A4D7B0R5-F1
#
_cell.length_a   1.000
_cell.length_b   1.000
_cell.length_c   1.000
_cell.angle_alpha   90.00
_cell.angle_beta   90.00
_cell.angle_gamma   90.00
#
_symmetry.space_group_name_H-M   'P 1'
#
loop_
_entity.id
_entity.type
_entity.pdbx_description
1 polymer ?
#
loop_
_entity_poly.entity_id
_entity_poly.type
_entity_poly.pdbx_seq_one_letter_code
_entity_poly.pdbx_strand_id
1 'polypeptide(L)'
;MADVPPGRSFSAADRIVMRAIYRRCCADLGLAGGTSSRHQALARTIMQHYVAGATDPERLAALALGEARKAARRATARPRTPWASLMALLGWLQPRQA
;
A
#
# COMPACT_ATOMS: atom_id res chain seq x y z
N MET A 1 6.03 -27.67 4.84
CA MET A 1 6.69 -26.61 5.61
C MET A 1 7.54 -25.83 4.64
N ALA A 2 7.22 -24.55 4.38
CA ALA A 2 8.02 -23.73 3.48
C ALA A 2 9.33 -23.39 4.20
N ASP A 3 10.43 -23.93 3.69
CA ASP A 3 11.79 -23.61 4.09
C ASP A 3 11.97 -22.10 3.92
N VAL A 4 12.00 -21.35 5.02
CA VAL A 4 12.30 -19.91 4.99
C VAL A 4 13.81 -19.82 4.88
N PRO A 5 14.38 -19.43 3.72
CA PRO A 5 15.83 -19.47 3.54
C PRO A 5 16.50 -18.54 4.57
N PRO A 6 17.63 -18.98 5.17
CA PRO A 6 18.32 -18.22 6.21
C PRO A 6 18.70 -16.84 5.68
N GLY A 7 18.47 -15.83 6.52
CA GLY A 7 18.58 -14.40 6.26
C GLY A 7 19.48 -14.04 5.09
N ARG A 8 18.87 -13.77 3.93
CA ARG A 8 19.55 -13.10 2.82
C ARG A 8 20.08 -11.77 3.36
N SER A 9 21.39 -11.70 3.50
CA SER A 9 22.06 -10.46 3.84
C SER A 9 21.89 -9.51 2.66
N PHE A 10 21.37 -8.31 2.92
CA PHE A 10 21.25 -7.28 1.89
C PHE A 10 22.64 -6.87 1.43
N SER A 11 23.03 -7.31 0.23
CA SER A 11 24.27 -6.84 -0.37
C SER A 11 24.18 -5.35 -0.72
N ALA A 12 25.32 -4.70 -0.92
CA ALA A 12 25.33 -3.32 -1.41
C ALA A 12 24.60 -3.20 -2.77
N ALA A 13 24.74 -4.21 -3.64
CA ALA A 13 24.04 -4.28 -4.92
C ALA A 13 22.52 -4.36 -4.73
N ASP A 14 22.04 -5.20 -3.81
CA ASP A 14 20.60 -5.34 -3.54
C ASP A 14 20.00 -4.03 -3.04
N ARG A 15 20.72 -3.30 -2.18
CA ARG A 15 20.29 -1.99 -1.70
C ARG A 15 20.20 -0.97 -2.83
N ILE A 16 21.14 -0.99 -3.78
CA ILE A 16 21.12 -0.12 -4.96
C ILE A 16 19.90 -0.46 -5.84
N VAL A 17 19.69 -1.74 -6.13
CA VAL A 17 18.57 -2.23 -6.95
C VAL A 17 17.23 -1.88 -6.29
N MET A 18 17.04 -2.19 -5.01
CA MET A 18 15.82 -1.83 -4.28
C MET A 18 15.57 -0.33 -4.28
N ARG A 19 16.62 0.49 -4.12
CA ARG A 19 16.48 1.95 -4.16
C ARG A 19 16.10 2.47 -5.55
N ALA A 20 16.58 1.82 -6.61
CA ALA A 20 16.18 2.13 -7.98
C ALA A 20 14.71 1.77 -8.24
N ILE A 21 14.29 0.56 -7.84
CA ILE A 21 12.89 0.11 -7.93
C ILE A 21 11.98 1.08 -7.18
N TYR A 22 12.31 1.38 -5.92
CA TYR A 22 11.55 2.31 -5.09
C TYR A 22 11.41 3.69 -5.76
N ARG A 23 12.50 4.25 -6.30
CA ARG A 23 12.46 5.55 -6.98
C ARG A 23 11.58 5.54 -8.22
N ARG A 24 11.66 4.48 -9.04
CA ARG A 24 10.78 4.31 -10.21
C ARG A 24 9.32 4.21 -9.79
N CYS A 25 9.01 3.38 -8.79
CA CYS A 25 7.64 3.26 -8.29
C CYS A 25 7.11 4.58 -7.70
N CYS A 26 7.96 5.37 -7.03
CA CYS A 26 7.56 6.69 -6.57
C CYS A 26 7.23 7.63 -7.73
N ALA A 27 8.04 7.63 -8.79
CA ALA A 27 7.78 8.42 -9.99
C ALA A 27 6.46 8.01 -10.67
N ASP A 28 6.23 6.72 -10.85
CA ASP A 28 5.02 6.17 -11.48
C ASP A 28 3.74 6.46 -10.69
N LEU A 29 3.85 6.59 -9.36
CA LEU A 29 2.75 6.94 -8.48
C LEU A 29 2.59 8.46 -8.28
N GLY A 30 3.44 9.28 -8.91
CA GLY A 30 3.45 10.73 -8.72
C GLY A 30 3.79 11.14 -7.28
N LEU A 31 4.50 10.30 -6.54
CA LEU A 31 4.88 10.53 -5.15
C LEU A 31 6.16 11.38 -5.10
N ALA A 32 5.99 12.70 -5.28
CA ALA A 32 7.09 13.65 -5.18
C ALA A 32 7.35 14.05 -3.71
N GLY A 33 8.57 13.74 -3.23
CA GLY A 33 9.25 14.52 -2.18
C GLY A 33 8.69 14.51 -0.75
N GLY A 34 7.76 13.63 -0.35
CA GLY A 34 7.21 13.63 1.00
C GLY A 34 7.20 12.25 1.69
N THR A 35 7.40 12.19 3.00
CA THR A 35 7.23 10.94 3.78
C THR A 35 5.76 10.67 4.05
N SER A 36 5.01 10.30 3.01
CA SER A 36 3.61 9.88 3.17
C SER A 36 3.52 8.39 3.54
N SER A 37 2.43 7.98 4.19
CA SER A 37 2.11 6.58 4.48
C SER A 37 2.21 5.66 3.26
N ARG A 38 2.02 6.22 2.05
CA ARG A 38 2.20 5.52 0.77
C ARG A 38 3.66 5.11 0.51
N HIS A 39 4.65 5.91 0.90
CA HIS A 39 6.07 5.55 0.75
C HIS A 39 6.46 4.39 1.66
N GLN A 40 6.00 4.40 2.92
CA GLN A 40 6.26 3.31 3.86
C GLN A 40 5.60 2.01 3.39
N ALA A 41 4.35 2.07 2.92
CA ALA A 41 3.66 0.92 2.35
C ALA A 41 4.42 0.36 1.14
N LEU A 42 4.82 1.24 0.21
CA LEU A 42 5.57 0.86 -0.99
C LEU A 42 6.90 0.18 -0.64
N ALA A 43 7.71 0.79 0.23
CA ALA A 43 9.00 0.23 0.66
C ALA A 43 8.82 -1.13 1.34
N ARG A 44 7.76 -1.28 2.16
CA ARG A 44 7.44 -2.54 2.84
C ARG A 44 7.06 -3.62 1.83
N THR A 45 6.22 -3.34 0.84
CA THR A 45 5.82 -4.31 -0.20
C THR A 45 7.03 -4.77 -1.01
N ILE A 46 7.90 -3.85 -1.46
CA ILE A 46 9.12 -4.22 -2.20
C ILE A 46 10.01 -5.12 -1.34
N MET A 47 10.19 -4.79 -0.06
CA MET A 47 11.01 -5.59 0.86
C MET A 47 10.41 -6.97 1.13
N GLN A 48 9.10 -7.07 1.33
CA GLN A 48 8.42 -8.34 1.56
C GLN A 48 8.57 -9.28 0.37
N HIS A 49 8.36 -8.80 -0.85
CA HIS A 49 8.52 -9.64 -2.04
C HIS A 49 9.98 -10.03 -2.30
N TYR A 50 10.92 -9.14 -2.00
CA TYR A 50 12.35 -9.45 -2.08
C TYR A 50 12.74 -10.58 -1.11
N VAL A 51 12.28 -10.49 0.15
CA VAL A 51 12.48 -11.53 1.17
C VAL A 51 11.78 -12.84 0.78
N ALA A 52 10.63 -12.76 0.13
CA ALA A 52 9.94 -13.92 -0.43
C ALA A 52 10.64 -14.54 -1.66
N GLY A 53 11.80 -14.00 -2.06
CA GLY A 53 12.65 -14.57 -3.11
C GLY A 53 12.45 -13.96 -4.50
N ALA A 54 11.60 -12.94 -4.66
CA ALA A 54 11.50 -12.23 -5.93
C ALA A 54 12.76 -11.37 -6.13
N THR A 55 13.63 -11.77 -7.05
CA THR A 55 14.88 -11.07 -7.39
C THR A 55 14.78 -10.22 -8.65
N ASP A 56 13.74 -10.43 -9.47
CA ASP A 56 13.55 -9.67 -10.69
C ASP A 56 13.04 -8.24 -10.37
N PRO A 57 13.80 -7.19 -10.72
CA PRO A 57 13.44 -5.82 -10.40
C PRO A 57 12.14 -5.35 -11.08
N GLU A 58 11.86 -5.80 -12.31
CA GLU A 58 10.62 -5.45 -13.04
C GLU A 58 9.40 -6.06 -12.34
N ARG A 59 9.48 -7.36 -11.99
CA ARG A 59 8.42 -8.03 -11.24
C ARG A 59 8.18 -7.40 -9.86
N LEU A 60 9.24 -7.03 -9.15
CA LEU A 60 9.12 -6.33 -7.86
C LEU A 60 8.41 -4.97 -8.01
N ALA A 61 8.77 -4.20 -9.03
CA ALA A 61 8.12 -2.92 -9.32
C ALA A 61 6.63 -3.10 -9.66
N ALA A 62 6.30 -4.08 -10.50
CA ALA A 62 4.93 -4.37 -10.91
C ALA A 62 4.05 -4.79 -9.73
N LEU A 63 4.57 -5.64 -8.83
CA LEU A 63 3.87 -6.06 -7.62
C LEU A 63 3.60 -4.87 -6.68
N ALA A 64 4.64 -4.07 -6.41
CA ALA A 64 4.54 -2.91 -5.54
C ALA A 64 3.56 -1.86 -6.07
N LEU A 65 3.58 -1.59 -7.38
CA LEU A 65 2.63 -0.70 -8.05
C LEU A 65 1.21 -1.26 -8.04
N GLY A 66 1.05 -2.55 -8.28
CA GLY A 66 -0.24 -3.24 -8.24
C GLY A 66 -0.90 -3.12 -6.86
N GLU A 67 -0.15 -3.34 -5.79
CA GLU A 67 -0.64 -3.18 -4.42
C GLU A 67 -0.96 -1.72 -4.08
N ALA A 68 -0.08 -0.78 -4.44
CA ALA A 68 -0.32 0.64 -4.23
C ALA A 68 -1.60 1.12 -4.93
N ARG A 69 -1.84 0.68 -6.17
CA ARG A 69 -3.07 0.99 -6.91
C ARG A 69 -4.31 0.34 -6.29
N LYS A 70 -4.22 -0.91 -5.83
CA LYS A 70 -5.33 -1.58 -5.11
C LYS A 70 -5.67 -0.86 -3.80
N ALA A 71 -4.66 -0.43 -3.04
CA ALA A 71 -4.85 0.34 -1.81
C ALA A 71 -5.50 1.70 -2.09
N ALA A 72 -5.06 2.40 -3.16
CA ALA A 72 -5.69 3.64 -3.59
C ALA A 72 -7.16 3.43 -3.99
N ARG A 73 -7.47 2.36 -4.74
CA ARG A 73 -8.85 2.00 -5.10
C ARG A 73 -9.73 1.68 -3.89
N ARG A 74 -9.20 0.99 -2.87
CA ARG A 74 -9.94 0.73 -1.63
C ARG A 74 -10.21 2.01 -0.84
N ALA A 75 -9.30 2.97 -0.87
CA ALA A 75 -9.49 4.27 -0.23
C ALA A 75 -10.60 5.08 -0.93
N THR A 76 -10.70 5.03 -2.27
CA THR A 76 -11.76 5.69 -3.03
C THR A 76 -13.09 4.92 -2.98
N ALA A 77 -13.03 3.59 -2.89
CA ALA A 77 -14.20 2.72 -2.81
C ALA A 77 -14.71 2.53 -1.37
N ARG A 78 -14.29 3.38 -0.42
CA ARG A 78 -14.98 3.52 0.87
C ARG A 78 -15.96 4.68 0.70
N PRO A 79 -17.22 4.44 0.29
CA PRO A 79 -18.22 5.48 0.41
C PRO A 79 -18.32 5.75 1.91
N ARG A 80 -18.03 6.98 2.34
CA ARG A 80 -18.59 7.46 3.61
C ARG A 80 -20.08 7.31 3.41
N THR A 81 -20.67 6.26 3.96
CA THR A 81 -22.07 5.90 3.80
C THR A 81 -22.91 7.13 4.15
N PRO A 82 -23.41 7.88 3.15
CA PRO A 82 -24.22 9.07 3.42
C PRO A 82 -25.49 8.63 4.14
N TRP A 83 -25.92 7.40 3.87
CA TRP A 83 -27.04 6.72 4.48
C TRP A 83 -26.91 6.49 5.99
N ALA A 84 -25.71 6.15 6.50
CA ALA A 84 -25.51 5.96 7.94
C ALA A 84 -25.61 7.30 8.69
N SER A 85 -25.09 8.38 8.09
CA SER A 85 -25.25 9.73 8.61
C SER A 85 -26.70 10.24 8.46
N LEU A 86 -27.39 9.90 7.36
CA LEU A 86 -28.79 10.27 7.12
C LEU A 86 -29.74 9.55 8.11
N MET A 87 -29.53 8.26 8.35
CA MET A 87 -30.31 7.48 9.32
C MET A 87 -30.04 7.92 10.77
N ALA A 88 -28.80 8.31 11.10
CA ALA A 88 -28.51 8.92 12.38
C ALA A 88 -29.27 10.25 12.56
N LEU A 89 -29.32 11.11 11.53
CA LEU A 89 -30.07 12.37 11.60
C LEU A 89 -31.60 12.16 11.71
N LEU A 90 -32.14 11.17 10.98
CA LEU A 90 -33.57 10.82 11.02
C LEU A 90 -33.96 10.14 12.34
N GLY A 91 -33.05 9.39 12.97
CA GLY A 91 -33.28 8.79 14.29
C GLY A 91 -33.43 9.83 15.41
N TRP A 92 -32.82 11.01 15.26
CA TRP A 92 -33.00 12.15 16.17
C TRP A 92 -34.32 12.89 15.95
N LEU A 93 -35.04 12.60 14.87
CA LEU A 93 -36.32 13.23 14.52
C LEU A 93 -37.53 12.34 14.86
N GLN A 94 -37.40 11.37 15.77
CA GLN A 94 -38.56 10.67 16.31
C GLN A 94 -39.21 11.54 17.40
N PRO A 95 -40.42 12.08 17.18
CA PRO A 95 -41.14 12.78 18.23
C PRO A 95 -41.46 11.76 19.32
N ARG A 96 -40.95 12.05 20.52
CA ARG A 96 -41.31 11.39 21.77
C ARG A 96 -42.82 11.49 21.90
N GLN A 97 -43.54 10.44 21.51
CA GLN A 97 -44.98 10.31 21.74
C GLN A 97 -45.18 10.39 23.27
N ALA A 98 -46.00 11.35 23.66
CA ALA A 98 -46.37 11.68 25.03
C ALA A 98 -47.16 10.52 25.69
#